data_AF-A0A1W5Z6R0-F1
#
_entry.id   AF-A0A1W5Z6R0-F1
#
_cell.length_a   1.000
_cell.length_b   1.000
_cell.length_c   1.000
_cell.angle_alpha   90.00
_cell.angle_beta   90.00
_cell.angle_gamma   90.00
#
_symmetry.space_group_name_H-M   'P 1'
#
loop_
_entity.id
_entity.type
_entity.pdbx_description
1 polymer ?
#
loop_
_entity_poly.entity_id
_entity_poly.type
_entity_poly.pdbx_seq_one_letter_code
_entity_poly.pdbx_strand_id
1 'polypeptide(L)'
;MAGAVVGSAAGDALGAPFEFGPAGVFSARFPDGAGLLCGGAAWEGTAVFHELLRVALTGEDPLTAVPRTLDEVHPDHRPRWATALAPGRHPALATEFNGAVWPCLATALWALRTTDTFTSALTAAVDVGGDTDTVAAVTGGLAGAVYGVDAVPDRWTTLLHVPLPGYGDRVLRTPELLGLAARLDSEAPQNYT
;
A
#
# COMPACT_ATOMS: atom_id res chain seq x y z
N MET A 1 -6.89 -2.12 13.91
CA MET A 1 -7.04 -2.99 12.73
C MET A 1 -8.41 -2.83 12.07
N ALA A 2 -9.52 -3.26 12.67
CA ALA A 2 -10.84 -3.26 12.01
C ALA A 2 -11.25 -1.89 11.41
N GLY A 3 -11.12 -0.79 12.15
CA GLY A 3 -11.45 0.56 11.63
C GLY A 3 -10.53 1.04 10.50
N ALA A 4 -9.26 0.64 10.49
CA ALA A 4 -8.32 0.96 9.40
C ALA A 4 -8.64 0.15 8.14
N VAL A 5 -8.95 -1.14 8.29
CA VAL A 5 -9.35 -2.01 7.18
C VAL A 5 -10.67 -1.52 6.58
N VAL A 6 -11.70 -1.28 7.41
CA VAL A 6 -13.01 -0.80 6.96
C VAL A 6 -12.93 0.62 6.39
N GLY A 7 -12.16 1.51 7.02
CA GLY A 7 -11.99 2.89 6.57
C GLY A 7 -11.27 3.00 5.23
N SER A 8 -10.16 2.26 5.05
CA SER A 8 -9.46 2.24 3.77
C SER A 8 -10.28 1.53 2.68
N ALA A 9 -11.00 0.46 3.02
CA ALA A 9 -11.94 -0.21 2.11
C ALA A 9 -13.05 0.73 1.60
N ALA A 10 -13.66 1.49 2.51
CA ALA A 10 -14.70 2.44 2.18
C ALA A 10 -14.14 3.63 1.38
N GLY A 11 -12.98 4.18 1.77
CA GLY A 11 -12.33 5.30 1.09
C GLY A 11 -11.95 4.96 -0.36
N ASP A 12 -11.40 3.78 -0.57
CA ASP A 12 -11.10 3.27 -1.91
C ASP A 12 -12.36 3.08 -2.76
N ALA A 13 -13.37 2.38 -2.23
CA ALA A 13 -14.59 2.11 -2.98
C ALA A 13 -15.40 3.37 -3.32
N LEU A 14 -15.22 4.42 -2.52
CA LEU A 14 -15.77 5.74 -2.74
C LEU A 14 -14.92 6.57 -3.72
N GLY A 15 -13.59 6.44 -3.67
CA GLY A 15 -12.63 7.23 -4.42
C GLY A 15 -12.39 6.74 -5.86
N ALA A 16 -12.39 5.43 -6.10
CA ALA A 16 -12.06 4.84 -7.40
C ALA A 16 -12.83 5.43 -8.60
N PRO A 17 -14.15 5.74 -8.52
CA PRO A 17 -14.87 6.36 -9.63
C PRO A 17 -14.51 7.84 -9.90
N PHE A 18 -13.81 8.49 -8.96
CA PHE A 18 -13.46 9.92 -9.01
C PHE A 18 -11.97 10.15 -9.19
N GLU A 19 -11.17 9.09 -9.17
CA GLU A 19 -9.73 9.14 -9.39
C GLU A 19 -9.40 9.81 -10.74
N PHE A 20 -8.37 10.66 -10.76
CA PHE A 20 -7.96 11.47 -11.92
C PHE A 20 -9.01 12.47 -12.46
N GLY A 21 -10.15 12.60 -11.77
CA GLY A 21 -11.19 13.58 -12.08
C GLY A 21 -10.94 14.97 -11.46
N PRO A 22 -11.70 15.99 -11.87
CA PRO A 22 -11.62 17.31 -11.27
C PRO A 22 -11.92 17.28 -9.76
N ALA A 23 -11.21 18.13 -9.00
CA ALA A 23 -11.46 18.29 -7.57
C ALA A 23 -12.92 18.74 -7.31
N GLY A 24 -13.51 18.28 -6.20
CA GLY A 24 -14.86 18.66 -5.77
C GLY A 24 -16.00 17.92 -6.47
N VAL A 25 -15.74 17.08 -7.48
CA VAL A 25 -16.77 16.32 -8.19
C VAL A 25 -17.52 15.36 -7.27
N PHE A 26 -16.83 14.71 -6.33
CA PHE A 26 -17.47 13.87 -5.32
C PHE A 26 -18.47 14.69 -4.48
N SER A 27 -18.02 15.80 -3.89
CA SER A 27 -18.85 16.64 -3.01
C SER A 27 -19.99 17.34 -3.76
N ALA A 28 -19.79 17.69 -5.04
CA ALA A 28 -20.84 18.25 -5.89
C ALA A 28 -21.92 17.20 -6.22
N ARG A 29 -21.52 15.93 -6.38
CA ARG A 29 -22.42 14.81 -6.70
C ARG A 29 -23.10 14.24 -5.46
N PHE A 30 -22.43 14.28 -4.30
CA PHE A 30 -22.92 13.75 -3.01
C PHE A 30 -22.72 14.82 -1.91
N PRO A 31 -23.60 15.84 -1.84
CA PRO A 31 -23.47 16.95 -0.89
C PRO A 31 -23.51 16.51 0.58
N ASP A 32 -24.25 15.44 0.87
CA ASP A 32 -24.39 14.87 2.22
C ASP A 32 -23.38 13.74 2.50
N GLY A 33 -22.42 13.52 1.60
CA GLY A 33 -21.40 12.46 1.73
C GLY A 33 -21.91 11.03 1.48
N ALA A 34 -23.20 10.84 1.21
CA ALA A 34 -23.80 9.54 0.93
C ALA A 34 -23.56 9.10 -0.52
N GLY A 35 -22.34 8.64 -0.82
CA GLY A 35 -22.00 8.00 -2.09
C GLY A 35 -22.36 6.51 -2.11
N LEU A 36 -22.69 5.98 -3.29
CA LEU A 36 -22.73 4.54 -3.50
C LEU A 36 -21.28 4.03 -3.56
N LEU A 37 -20.94 2.99 -2.79
CA LEU A 37 -19.63 2.35 -2.85
C LEU A 37 -19.56 1.53 -4.14
N CYS A 38 -18.72 1.96 -5.08
CA CYS A 38 -18.65 1.39 -6.44
C CYS A 38 -17.26 0.84 -6.79
N GLY A 39 -16.32 0.76 -5.84
CA GLY A 39 -15.00 0.18 -6.10
C GLY A 39 -15.04 -1.33 -6.10
N GLY A 40 -15.02 -1.91 -7.30
CA GLY A 40 -14.74 -3.32 -7.48
C GLY A 40 -13.32 -3.64 -7.02
N ALA A 41 -13.20 -4.40 -5.94
CA ALA A 41 -11.99 -5.10 -5.45
C ALA A 41 -10.81 -4.27 -4.91
N ALA A 42 -10.81 -2.94 -4.96
CA ALA A 42 -9.64 -2.19 -4.49
C ALA A 42 -9.53 -2.11 -2.95
N TRP A 43 -10.64 -2.31 -2.22
CA TRP A 43 -10.61 -2.65 -0.80
C TRP A 43 -9.90 -3.97 -0.49
N GLU A 44 -10.02 -4.96 -1.39
CA GLU A 44 -9.38 -6.27 -1.20
C GLU A 44 -7.89 -6.13 -1.35
N GLY A 45 -7.39 -5.35 -2.31
CA GLY A 45 -5.95 -5.12 -2.45
C GLY A 45 -5.36 -4.41 -1.25
N THR A 46 -6.11 -3.49 -0.64
CA THR A 46 -5.72 -2.89 0.65
C THR A 46 -5.67 -3.94 1.76
N ALA A 47 -6.67 -4.81 1.87
CA ALA A 47 -6.71 -5.87 2.87
C ALA A 47 -5.55 -6.88 2.67
N VAL A 48 -5.30 -7.30 1.43
CA VAL A 48 -4.17 -8.18 1.07
C VAL A 48 -2.85 -7.50 1.44
N PHE A 49 -2.62 -6.25 1.06
CA PHE A 49 -1.41 -5.52 1.42
C PHE A 49 -1.17 -5.48 2.94
N HIS A 50 -2.20 -5.13 3.73
CA HIS A 50 -2.06 -5.05 5.19
C HIS A 50 -1.86 -6.42 5.84
N GLU A 51 -2.46 -7.47 5.31
CA GLU A 51 -2.22 -8.83 5.79
C GLU A 51 -0.80 -9.28 5.49
N LEU A 52 -0.29 -9.04 4.28
CA LEU A 52 1.10 -9.34 3.94
C LEU A 52 2.09 -8.52 4.79
N LEU A 53 1.76 -7.25 5.06
CA LEU A 53 2.55 -6.40 5.94
C LEU A 53 2.54 -6.93 7.39
N ARG A 54 1.38 -7.36 7.90
CA ARG A 54 1.27 -8.00 9.22
C ARG A 54 2.11 -9.27 9.30
N VAL A 55 2.05 -10.13 8.27
CA VAL A 55 2.85 -11.35 8.16
C VAL A 55 4.34 -11.04 8.24
N ALA A 56 4.81 -10.06 7.46
CA ALA A 56 6.19 -9.61 7.48
C ALA A 56 6.62 -9.07 8.85
N LEU A 57 5.78 -8.24 9.49
CA LEU A 57 6.05 -7.72 10.84
C LEU A 57 6.08 -8.81 11.93
N THR A 58 5.39 -9.93 11.71
CA THR A 58 5.47 -11.10 12.61
C THR A 58 6.67 -12.03 12.32
N GLY A 59 7.53 -11.68 11.36
CA GLY A 59 8.74 -12.42 11.00
C GLY A 59 8.52 -13.56 10.01
N GLU A 60 7.33 -13.70 9.46
CA GLU A 60 7.02 -14.67 8.40
C GLU A 60 7.26 -14.05 7.00
N ASP A 61 7.54 -14.87 5.99
CA ASP A 61 7.72 -14.40 4.61
C ASP A 61 6.35 -14.04 3.96
N PRO A 62 6.08 -12.75 3.64
CA PRO A 62 4.83 -12.35 2.99
C PRO A 62 4.61 -13.03 1.63
N LEU A 63 5.67 -13.37 0.89
CA LEU A 63 5.53 -14.00 -0.43
C LEU A 63 4.94 -15.41 -0.32
N THR A 64 5.27 -16.14 0.75
CA THR A 64 4.69 -17.47 1.02
C THR A 64 3.26 -17.40 1.54
N ALA A 65 2.86 -16.26 2.12
CA ALA A 65 1.52 -16.06 2.68
C ALA A 65 0.47 -15.69 1.64
N VAL A 66 0.85 -15.29 0.41
CA VAL A 66 -0.10 -14.86 -0.63
C VAL A 66 -1.28 -15.84 -0.82
N PRO A 67 -1.09 -17.17 -0.96
CA PRO A 67 -2.22 -18.08 -1.18
C PRO A 67 -3.25 -18.04 -0.04
N ARG A 68 -2.82 -18.13 1.22
CA ARG A 68 -3.72 -18.08 2.38
C ARG A 68 -4.39 -16.71 2.54
N THR A 69 -3.69 -15.63 2.18
CA THR A 69 -4.27 -14.28 2.21
C THR A 69 -5.39 -14.14 1.17
N LEU A 70 -5.25 -14.79 0.01
CA LEU A 70 -6.29 -14.78 -1.03
C LEU A 70 -7.50 -15.66 -0.70
N ASP A 71 -7.42 -16.57 0.28
CA ASP A 71 -8.58 -17.33 0.75
C ASP A 71 -9.63 -16.42 1.39
N GLU A 72 -9.20 -15.32 2.01
CA GLU A 72 -10.07 -14.31 2.64
C GLU A 72 -10.71 -13.34 1.64
N VAL A 73 -10.25 -13.33 0.39
CA VAL A 73 -10.79 -12.48 -0.67
C VAL A 73 -12.08 -13.07 -1.23
N HIS A 74 -12.97 -12.21 -1.74
CA HIS A 74 -14.22 -12.65 -2.35
C HIS A 74 -13.97 -13.70 -3.45
N PRO A 75 -14.70 -14.84 -3.46
CA PRO A 75 -14.46 -15.94 -4.40
C PRO A 75 -14.44 -15.53 -5.87
N ASP A 76 -15.28 -14.56 -6.27
CA ASP A 76 -15.37 -14.09 -7.66
C ASP A 76 -14.13 -13.29 -8.10
N HIS A 77 -13.41 -12.66 -7.16
CA HIS A 77 -12.23 -11.85 -7.44
C HIS A 77 -10.92 -12.64 -7.27
N ARG A 78 -10.95 -13.71 -6.45
CA ARG A 78 -9.79 -14.55 -6.14
C ARG A 78 -9.02 -15.03 -7.38
N PRO A 79 -9.63 -15.48 -8.50
CA PRO A 79 -8.88 -15.91 -9.69
C PRO A 79 -8.05 -14.79 -10.31
N ARG A 80 -8.58 -13.56 -10.29
CA ARG A 80 -7.87 -12.38 -10.79
C ARG A 80 -6.69 -12.04 -9.87
N TRP A 81 -6.87 -12.12 -8.55
CA TRP A 81 -5.79 -11.89 -7.57
C TRP A 81 -4.69 -12.94 -7.69
N ALA A 82 -5.07 -14.21 -7.81
CA ALA A 82 -4.14 -15.31 -8.00
C ALA A 82 -3.30 -15.13 -9.28
N THR A 83 -3.90 -14.60 -10.34
CA THR A 83 -3.18 -14.29 -11.59
C THR A 83 -2.25 -13.08 -11.41
N ALA A 84 -2.74 -12.01 -10.77
CA ALA A 84 -1.98 -10.78 -10.56
C ALA A 84 -0.77 -10.99 -9.63
N LEU A 85 -0.92 -11.80 -8.58
CA LEU A 85 0.12 -12.01 -7.56
C LEU A 85 0.90 -13.33 -7.74
N ALA A 86 0.75 -13.98 -8.90
CA ALA A 86 1.43 -15.23 -9.20
C ALA A 86 2.96 -15.08 -9.06
N PRO A 87 3.70 -16.11 -8.56
CA PRO A 87 5.15 -16.04 -8.39
C PRO A 87 5.94 -15.70 -9.66
N GLY A 88 5.42 -16.04 -10.84
CA GLY A 88 6.03 -15.72 -12.14
C GLY A 88 5.60 -14.38 -12.74
N ARG A 89 4.75 -13.60 -12.07
CA ARG A 89 4.23 -12.36 -12.64
C ARG A 89 5.33 -11.30 -12.76
N HIS A 90 5.37 -10.64 -13.92
CA HIS A 90 6.23 -9.50 -14.21
C HIS A 90 5.38 -8.24 -14.52
N PRO A 91 5.78 -7.03 -14.10
CA PRO A 91 5.02 -5.79 -14.32
C PRO A 91 4.70 -5.51 -15.79
N ALA A 92 5.60 -5.87 -16.71
CA ALA A 92 5.40 -5.75 -18.15
C ALA A 92 4.19 -6.53 -18.72
N LEU A 93 3.62 -7.46 -17.95
CA LEU A 93 2.41 -8.20 -18.33
C LEU A 93 1.11 -7.52 -17.89
N ALA A 94 1.19 -6.40 -17.16
CA ALA A 94 0.04 -5.65 -16.70
C ALA A 94 -0.80 -5.16 -17.90
N THR A 95 -2.11 -5.32 -17.78
CA THR A 95 -3.10 -4.89 -18.80
C THR A 95 -3.76 -3.57 -18.43
N GLU A 96 -3.41 -3.01 -17.28
CA GLU A 96 -3.99 -1.80 -16.68
C GLU A 96 -2.85 -0.91 -16.18
N PHE A 97 -3.15 0.37 -15.99
CA PHE A 97 -2.21 1.33 -15.40
C PHE A 97 -1.83 0.91 -13.98
N ASN A 98 -0.57 1.13 -13.58
CA ASN A 98 -0.04 0.61 -12.33
C ASN A 98 -0.41 1.39 -11.07
N GLY A 99 -1.10 2.53 -11.20
CA GLY A 99 -1.81 3.15 -10.07
C GLY A 99 -3.07 2.38 -9.64
N ALA A 100 -3.61 1.51 -10.52
CA ALA A 100 -4.70 0.62 -10.11
C ALA A 100 -4.21 -0.41 -9.08
N VAL A 101 -5.12 -0.84 -8.20
CA VAL A 101 -4.78 -1.72 -7.07
C VAL A 101 -4.06 -3.03 -7.49
N TRP A 102 -4.47 -3.62 -8.62
CA TRP A 102 -3.98 -4.93 -9.05
C TRP A 102 -2.54 -4.86 -9.53
N PRO A 103 -2.18 -4.00 -10.51
CA PRO A 103 -0.81 -3.95 -10.98
C PRO A 103 0.11 -3.23 -9.98
N CYS A 104 -0.42 -2.35 -9.11
CA CYS A 104 0.35 -1.77 -8.01
C CYS A 104 0.89 -2.86 -7.07
N LEU A 105 -0.01 -3.67 -6.48
CA LEU A 105 0.39 -4.72 -5.55
C LEU A 105 1.21 -5.82 -6.24
N ALA A 106 0.87 -6.16 -7.50
CA ALA A 106 1.66 -7.10 -8.29
C ALA A 106 3.10 -6.61 -8.53
N THR A 107 3.28 -5.32 -8.79
CA THR A 107 4.61 -4.71 -8.99
C THR A 107 5.40 -4.68 -7.69
N ALA A 108 4.76 -4.33 -6.57
CA ALA A 108 5.40 -4.35 -5.26
C ALA A 108 5.88 -5.76 -4.86
N LEU A 109 5.05 -6.79 -5.04
CA LEU A 109 5.46 -8.17 -4.76
C LEU A 109 6.51 -8.68 -5.75
N TRP A 110 6.45 -8.27 -7.03
CA TRP A 110 7.51 -8.59 -7.98
C TRP A 110 8.85 -8.00 -7.51
N ALA A 111 8.90 -6.71 -7.17
CA ALA A 111 10.11 -6.06 -6.72
C ALA A 111 10.68 -6.72 -5.47
N LEU A 112 9.84 -7.02 -4.47
CA LEU A 112 10.26 -7.72 -3.25
C LEU A 112 10.80 -9.13 -3.54
N ARG A 113 10.20 -9.85 -4.49
CA ARG A 113 10.59 -11.24 -4.82
C ARG A 113 11.86 -11.35 -5.66
N THR A 114 12.16 -10.34 -6.47
CA THR A 114 13.31 -10.35 -7.40
C THR A 114 14.53 -9.64 -6.84
N THR A 115 14.47 -9.13 -5.62
CA THR A 115 15.53 -8.38 -4.96
C THR A 115 15.78 -8.89 -3.54
N ASP A 116 16.90 -8.47 -2.95
CA ASP A 116 17.42 -8.98 -1.68
C ASP A 116 17.74 -7.86 -0.67
N THR A 117 17.49 -6.60 -1.01
CA THR A 117 17.67 -5.46 -0.11
C THR A 117 16.54 -4.44 -0.28
N PHE A 118 16.29 -3.65 0.76
CA PHE A 118 15.34 -2.53 0.69
C PHE A 118 15.63 -1.58 -0.48
N THR A 119 16.91 -1.24 -0.69
CA THR A 119 17.33 -0.32 -1.75
C THR A 119 17.09 -0.90 -3.14
N SER A 120 17.41 -2.18 -3.36
CA SER A 120 17.20 -2.83 -4.64
C SER A 120 15.71 -3.03 -4.94
N ALA A 121 14.90 -3.38 -3.94
CA ALA A 121 13.44 -3.49 -4.09
C ALA A 121 12.81 -2.16 -4.53
N LEU A 122 13.16 -1.06 -3.86
CA LEU A 122 12.63 0.26 -4.21
C LEU A 122 13.11 0.77 -5.56
N THR A 123 14.39 0.55 -5.88
CA THR A 123 14.92 0.90 -7.21
C THR A 123 14.16 0.14 -8.30
N ALA A 124 13.97 -1.17 -8.13
CA ALA A 124 13.24 -2.00 -9.09
C ALA A 124 11.80 -1.53 -9.28
N ALA A 125 11.10 -1.18 -8.19
CA ALA A 125 9.73 -0.66 -8.25
C ALA A 125 9.64 0.69 -8.98
N VAL A 126 10.56 1.60 -8.72
CA VAL A 126 10.61 2.92 -9.37
C VAL A 126 10.94 2.82 -10.86
N ASP A 127 11.89 1.94 -11.22
CA ASP A 127 12.34 1.75 -12.60
C ASP A 127 11.25 1.19 -13.54
N VAL A 128 10.17 0.62 -13.00
CA VAL A 128 8.99 0.22 -13.79
C VAL A 128 8.29 1.43 -14.43
N GLY A 129 8.41 2.63 -13.85
CA GLY A 129 7.74 3.83 -14.34
C GLY A 129 6.23 3.85 -14.05
N GLY A 130 5.51 4.79 -14.66
CA GLY A 130 4.06 4.97 -14.42
C GLY A 130 3.77 5.71 -13.12
N ASP A 131 2.89 5.15 -12.28
CA ASP A 131 2.54 5.68 -10.95
C ASP A 131 3.60 5.33 -9.90
N THR A 132 4.79 5.90 -10.07
CA THR A 132 6.00 5.44 -9.36
C THR A 132 5.97 5.74 -7.88
N ASP A 133 5.34 6.83 -7.43
CA ASP A 133 5.24 7.18 -6.01
C ASP A 133 4.31 6.22 -5.26
N THR A 134 3.14 5.90 -5.80
CA THR A 134 2.22 4.90 -5.22
C THR A 134 2.88 3.52 -5.13
N VAL A 135 3.46 3.04 -6.23
CA VAL A 135 4.11 1.73 -6.27
C VAL A 135 5.32 1.68 -5.34
N ALA A 136 6.14 2.74 -5.28
CA ALA A 136 7.27 2.82 -4.36
C ALA A 136 6.81 2.89 -2.90
N ALA A 137 5.69 3.54 -2.59
CA ALA A 137 5.14 3.59 -1.23
C ALA A 137 4.69 2.20 -0.75
N VAL A 138 3.93 1.47 -1.59
CA VAL A 138 3.48 0.09 -1.27
C VAL A 138 4.68 -0.86 -1.16
N THR A 139 5.62 -0.77 -2.09
CA THR A 139 6.86 -1.57 -2.05
C THR A 139 7.67 -1.24 -0.80
N GLY A 140 7.78 0.04 -0.43
CA GLY A 140 8.53 0.51 0.73
C GLY A 140 7.94 0.06 2.05
N GLY A 141 6.61 0.02 2.15
CA GLY A 141 5.92 -0.54 3.32
C GLY A 141 6.24 -2.03 3.52
N LEU A 142 6.13 -2.84 2.46
CA LEU A 142 6.45 -4.27 2.53
C LEU A 142 7.95 -4.52 2.75
N ALA A 143 8.81 -3.90 1.96
CA ALA A 143 10.26 -4.04 2.09
C ALA A 143 10.75 -3.54 3.46
N GLY A 144 10.19 -2.46 3.98
CA GLY A 144 10.50 -1.97 5.33
C GLY A 144 10.09 -2.94 6.42
N ALA A 145 8.94 -3.61 6.26
CA ALA A 145 8.51 -4.67 7.18
C ALA A 145 9.40 -5.93 7.11
N VAL A 146 9.91 -6.27 5.91
CA VAL A 146 10.77 -7.46 5.70
C VAL A 146 12.22 -7.21 6.14
N TYR A 147 12.82 -6.09 5.74
CA TYR A 147 14.23 -5.80 5.98
C TYR A 147 14.48 -4.98 7.26
N GLY A 148 13.42 -4.42 7.85
CA GLY A 148 13.50 -3.57 9.04
C GLY A 148 13.89 -2.14 8.73
N VAL A 149 13.71 -1.27 9.73
CA VAL A 149 13.97 0.18 9.62
C VAL A 149 15.44 0.50 9.34
N ASP A 150 16.37 -0.29 9.88
CA ASP A 150 17.81 -0.09 9.71
C ASP A 150 18.30 -0.38 8.28
N ALA A 151 17.48 -1.06 7.47
CA ALA A 151 17.79 -1.30 6.06
C ALA A 151 17.49 -0.07 5.17
N VAL A 152 16.74 0.91 5.68
CA VAL A 152 16.39 2.14 4.94
C VAL A 152 17.62 3.06 4.94
N PRO A 153 18.16 3.46 3.77
CA PRO A 153 19.34 4.31 3.73
C PRO A 153 19.10 5.67 4.38
N ASP A 154 19.97 6.07 5.31
CA ASP A 154 19.90 7.39 5.97
C ASP A 154 19.81 8.54 4.96
N ARG A 155 20.50 8.44 3.82
CA ARG A 155 20.46 9.45 2.75
C ARG A 155 19.07 9.68 2.16
N TRP A 156 18.17 8.70 2.23
CA TRP A 156 16.79 8.82 1.75
C TRP A 156 15.86 9.37 2.83
N THR A 157 16.17 9.14 4.10
CA THR A 157 15.32 9.58 5.22
C THR A 157 15.71 10.95 5.77
N THR A 158 16.99 11.34 5.63
CA THR A 158 17.52 12.66 6.02
C THR A 158 16.78 13.82 5.31
N LEU A 159 16.20 13.55 4.14
CA LEU A 159 15.44 14.50 3.32
C LEU A 159 14.08 13.92 2.89
N LEU A 160 13.30 13.37 3.83
CA LEU A 160 11.89 13.01 3.59
C LEU A 160 11.02 14.27 3.38
N HIS A 161 11.29 15.03 2.30
CA HIS A 161 10.50 16.19 1.92
C HIS A 161 10.12 16.23 0.45
N VAL A 162 8.81 16.37 0.26
CA VAL A 162 8.24 17.31 -0.72
C VAL A 162 7.64 18.45 0.12
N PRO A 163 7.96 19.73 -0.13
CA PRO A 163 7.21 20.82 0.50
C PRO A 163 5.73 20.67 0.15
N LEU A 164 4.88 20.45 1.16
CA LEU A 164 3.44 20.29 0.97
C LEU A 164 2.83 21.67 0.66
N PRO A 165 2.26 21.90 -0.54
CA PRO A 165 1.56 23.15 -0.83
C PRO A 165 0.44 23.36 0.20
N GLY A 166 0.45 24.52 0.88
CA GLY A 166 -0.56 24.87 1.89
C GLY A 166 -0.23 24.50 3.34
N TYR A 167 0.91 23.88 3.63
CA TYR A 167 1.32 23.51 5.00
C TYR A 167 2.54 24.27 5.55
N GLY A 168 2.95 25.36 4.90
CA GLY A 168 4.08 26.21 5.33
C GLY A 168 5.43 25.49 5.29
N ASP A 169 6.41 25.95 6.09
CA ASP A 169 7.77 25.39 6.18
C ASP A 169 7.83 24.12 7.05
N ARG A 170 6.74 23.37 7.18
CA ARG A 170 6.65 22.29 8.15
C ARG A 170 7.43 21.07 7.65
N VAL A 171 8.54 20.81 8.33
CA VAL A 171 9.49 19.76 7.99
C VAL A 171 9.27 18.50 8.86
N LEU A 172 8.74 17.40 8.32
CA LEU A 172 8.81 16.06 8.93
C LEU A 172 10.15 15.40 8.58
N ARG A 173 11.00 15.12 9.56
CA ARG A 173 12.26 14.36 9.36
C ARG A 173 12.09 12.94 9.90
N THR A 174 13.10 12.09 9.68
CA THR A 174 13.12 10.71 10.18
C THR A 174 12.74 10.61 11.66
N PRO A 175 13.29 11.43 12.59
CA PRO A 175 12.95 11.32 14.00
C PRO A 175 11.46 11.56 14.31
N GLU A 176 10.79 12.46 13.58
CA GLU A 176 9.36 12.72 13.76
C GLU A 176 8.50 11.53 13.28
N LEU A 177 8.91 10.87 12.19
CA LEU A 177 8.25 9.67 11.67
C LEU A 177 8.46 8.46 12.58
N LEU A 178 9.69 8.25 13.07
CA LEU A 178 9.98 7.21 14.07
C LEU A 178 9.21 7.47 15.37
N GLY A 179 9.16 8.73 15.82
CA GLY A 179 8.37 9.12 16.98
C GLY A 179 6.85 8.91 16.77
N LEU A 180 6.34 9.08 15.55
CA LEU A 180 4.95 8.74 15.22
C LEU A 180 4.72 7.23 15.28
N ALA A 181 5.59 6.43 14.66
CA ALA A 181 5.49 4.97 14.70
C ALA A 181 5.51 4.45 16.15
N ALA A 182 6.45 4.90 16.96
CA ALA A 182 6.54 4.51 18.37
C ALA A 182 5.29 4.89 19.18
N ARG A 183 4.66 6.05 18.90
CA ARG A 183 3.39 6.41 19.54
C ARG A 183 2.25 5.48 19.13
N LEU A 184 2.13 5.18 17.84
CA LEU A 184 1.13 4.25 17.32
C LEU A 184 1.28 2.85 17.90
N ASP A 185 2.51 2.38 18.12
CA ASP A 185 2.79 1.11 18.80
C ASP A 185 2.43 1.18 20.29
N SER A 186 2.71 2.30 20.96
CA SER A 186 2.42 2.48 22.39
C SER A 186 0.93 2.67 22.72
N GLU A 187 0.12 3.09 21.74
CA GLU A 187 -1.33 3.29 21.88
C GLU A 187 -2.14 2.02 21.54
N ALA A 188 -1.49 0.92 21.16
CA ALA A 188 -2.18 -0.35 20.96
C ALA A 188 -2.85 -0.79 22.29
N PRO A 189 -4.18 -0.98 22.33
CA PRO A 189 -4.87 -1.32 23.57
C PRO A 189 -4.35 -2.64 24.11
N GLN A 190 -3.82 -2.61 25.34
CA GLN A 190 -3.51 -3.80 26.11
C GLN A 190 -4.82 -4.54 26.42
N ASN A 191 -5.00 -5.69 25.77
CA ASN A 191 -5.97 -6.75 26.03
C ASN A 191 -7.46 -6.43 25.76
N TYR A 192 -8.04 -7.14 24.79
CA TYR A 192 -9.37 -7.71 24.97
C TYR A 192 -9.18 -9.05 25.70
N THR A 193 -9.66 -9.12 26.95
CA THR A 193 -9.86 -10.38 27.70
C THR A 193 -11.23 -10.94 27.36
#